data_AF-A0A3C1EP98-F1
#
_entry.id   AF-A0A3C1EP98-F1
#
_cell.length_a   1.000
_cell.length_b   1.000
_cell.length_c   1.000
_cell.angle_alpha   90.00
_cell.angle_beta   90.00
_cell.angle_gamma   90.00
#
_symmetry.space_group_name_H-M   'P 1'
#
loop_
_entity.id
_entity.type
_entity.pdbx_description
1 polymer ?
#
loop_
_entity_poly.entity_id
_entity_poly.type
_entity_poly.pdbx_seq_one_letter_code
_entity_poly.pdbx_strand_id
1 'polypeptide(L)' 'MQTTPTDRRAVEAAVVSLQQRLADGDPADAALRSRCEAELSALRAAYRLSPAAFSSEAIEALRELSELLRETGP' A
#
# COMPACT_ATOMS: atom_id res chain seq x y z
N MET A 1 -13.51 -1.70 -10.92
CA MET A 1 -12.36 -2.43 -11.50
C MET A 1 -11.09 -1.78 -10.96
N GLN A 2 -10.40 -2.41 -10.00
CA GLN A 2 -9.09 -1.93 -9.57
C GLN A 2 -8.05 -2.54 -10.52
N THR A 3 -7.43 -1.70 -11.35
CA THR A 3 -6.34 -2.09 -12.23
C THR A 3 -5.13 -2.47 -11.39
N THR A 4 -4.75 -3.74 -11.41
CA THR A 4 -3.51 -4.22 -10.77
C THR A 4 -2.33 -3.46 -11.38
N PRO A 5 -1.49 -2.79 -10.58
CA PRO A 5 -0.32 -2.11 -11.12
C PRO A 5 0.67 -3.15 -11.64
N THR A 6 0.82 -3.22 -12.95
CA THR A 6 1.70 -4.17 -13.65
C THR A 6 3.09 -3.60 -13.95
N ASP A 7 3.25 -2.28 -13.88
CA ASP A 7 4.50 -1.59 -14.21
C ASP A 7 5.03 -0.81 -13.00
N ARG A 8 6.36 -0.66 -12.93
CA ARG A 8 7.06 -0.04 -11.80
C ARG A 8 6.52 1.33 -11.41
N ARG A 9 6.26 2.20 -12.39
CA ARG A 9 5.68 3.54 -12.13
C ARG A 9 4.29 3.48 -11.50
N ALA A 10 3.48 2.51 -11.88
CA ALA A 10 2.14 2.34 -11.32
C ALA A 10 2.22 1.82 -9.88
N VAL A 11 3.17 0.94 -9.58
CA VAL A 11 3.45 0.48 -8.21
C VAL A 11 3.91 1.65 -7.35
N GLU A 12 4.91 2.42 -7.80
CA GLU A 12 5.41 3.59 -7.07
C GLU A 12 4.31 4.63 -6.81
N ALA A 13 3.51 4.95 -7.83
CA ALA A 13 2.39 5.88 -7.68
C ALA A 13 1.33 5.38 -6.67
N ALA A 14 1.04 4.08 -6.69
CA ALA A 14 0.11 3.47 -5.73
C ALA A 14 0.65 3.53 -4.30
N VAL A 15 1.95 3.24 -4.10
CA VAL A 15 2.61 3.33 -2.79
C VAL A 15 2.57 4.77 -2.26
N VAL A 16 2.96 5.75 -3.08
CA VAL A 16 2.95 7.17 -2.70
C VAL A 16 1.53 7.64 -2.37
N SER A 17 0.54 7.25 -3.17
CA SER A 17 -0.86 7.60 -2.90
C SER A 17 -1.36 7.00 -1.58
N LEU A 18 -0.94 5.78 -1.25
CA LEU A 18 -1.28 5.13 0.01
C LEU A 18 -0.63 5.83 1.21
N GLN A 19 0.65 6.22 1.09
CA GLN A 19 1.37 6.98 2.11
C GLN A 19 0.72 8.34 2.35
N GLN A 20 0.40 9.09 1.29
CA GLN A 20 -0.26 10.39 1.39
C GLN A 20 -1.61 10.27 2.09
N ARG A 21 -2.42 9.27 1.73
CA ARG A 21 -3.72 9.05 2.38
C ARG A 21 -3.62 8.76 3.87
N LEU A 22 -2.60 8.00 4.28
CA LEU A 22 -2.35 7.74 5.70
C LEU A 22 -1.77 8.94 6.43
N ALA A 23 -0.99 9.78 5.74
CA ALA A 23 -0.44 11.02 6.30
C ALA A 23 -1.49 12.14 6.44
N ASP A 24 -2.39 12.28 5.46
CA ASP A 24 -3.48 13.26 5.46
C ASP A 24 -4.70 12.81 6.28
N GLY A 25 -4.85 11.51 6.49
CA GLY A 25 -5.98 10.92 7.21
C GLY A 25 -5.67 10.62 8.68
N ASP A 26 -6.71 10.28 9.44
CA ASP A 26 -6.56 9.75 10.79
C ASP A 26 -6.32 8.24 10.72
N PRO A 27 -5.16 7.71 11.16
CA PRO A 27 -4.90 6.29 11.16
C PRO A 27 -5.82 5.48 12.10
N ALA A 28 -6.51 6.15 13.05
CA ALA A 28 -7.55 5.53 13.87
C ALA A 28 -8.91 5.41 13.13
N ASP A 29 -9.06 6.03 11.95
CA ASP A 29 -10.26 5.88 11.12
C ASP A 29 -10.35 4.46 10.55
N ALA A 30 -11.31 3.69 11.04
CA ALA A 30 -11.55 2.32 10.61
C ALA A 30 -11.84 2.17 9.11
N ALA A 31 -12.49 3.16 8.47
CA ALA A 31 -12.79 3.15 7.04
C ALA A 31 -11.53 3.41 6.21
N LEU A 32 -10.70 4.37 6.63
CA LEU A 32 -9.38 4.60 6.02
C LEU A 32 -8.51 3.36 6.15
N ARG A 33 -8.45 2.77 7.34
CA ARG A 33 -7.67 1.57 7.64
C ARG A 33 -8.08 0.40 6.75
N SER A 34 -9.39 0.11 6.68
CA SER A 34 -9.93 -0.97 5.83
C SER A 34 -9.61 -0.76 4.35
N ARG A 35 -9.66 0.49 3.88
CA ARG A 35 -9.31 0.83 2.49
C ARG A 35 -7.82 0.65 2.22
N CYS A 36 -6.95 1.11 3.12
CA CYS A 36 -5.51 0.94 3.01
C CYS A 36 -5.11 -0.54 3.07
N GLU A 37 -5.74 -1.34 3.92
CA GLU A 37 -5.54 -2.80 3.97
C GLU A 37 -5.94 -3.48 2.66
N ALA A 38 -7.06 -3.09 2.05
CA ALA A 38 -7.50 -3.62 0.76
C ALA A 38 -6.50 -3.29 -0.37
N GLU A 39 -6.01 -2.05 -0.43
CA GLU A 39 -5.01 -1.62 -1.41
C GLU A 39 -3.64 -2.31 -1.18
N LEU A 40 -3.20 -2.48 0.06
CA LEU A 40 -2.01 -3.29 0.39
C LEU A 40 -2.16 -4.75 -0.03
N SER A 41 -3.34 -5.34 0.17
CA SER A 41 -3.62 -6.71 -0.27
C SER A 41 -3.54 -6.85 -1.79
N ALA A 42 -4.06 -5.87 -2.53
CA ALA A 42 -3.95 -5.82 -3.99
C ALA A 42 -2.49 -5.68 -4.45
N LEU A 43 -1.68 -4.83 -3.80
CA LEU A 43 -0.26 -4.68 -4.10
C LEU A 43 0.54 -5.95 -3.79
N ARG A 44 0.22 -6.67 -2.70
CA ARG A 44 0.81 -7.99 -2.40
C ARG A 44 0.43 -9.05 -3.42
N ALA A 45 -0.78 -9.00 -3.98
CA ALA A 45 -1.17 -9.87 -5.09
C ALA A 45 -0.39 -9.53 -6.37
N ALA A 46 -0.23 -8.23 -6.67
CA ALA A 46 0.58 -7.76 -7.80
C ALA A 46 2.04 -8.18 -7.68
N TYR A 47 2.64 -8.07 -6.49
CA TYR A 47 4.02 -8.50 -6.22
C TYR A 47 4.23 -9.99 -6.51
N ARG A 48 3.25 -10.85 -6.18
CA ARG A 48 3.30 -12.28 -6.49
C ARG A 48 3.28 -12.59 -7.99
N LEU A 49 2.65 -11.73 -8.79
CA LEU A 49 2.57 -11.87 -10.25
C LEU A 49 3.79 -11.25 -10.95
N SER A 50 4.32 -10.15 -10.43
CA SER A 50 5.39 -9.38 -11.08
C SER A 50 6.31 -8.72 -10.05
N PRO A 51 7.16 -9.51 -9.37
CA PRO A 51 8.06 -8.97 -8.35
C PRO A 51 9.09 -7.99 -8.92
N ALA A 52 9.46 -8.13 -10.20
CA ALA A 52 10.39 -7.22 -10.88
C ALA A 52 9.83 -5.79 -11.05
N ALA A 53 8.51 -5.60 -10.92
CA ALA A 53 7.90 -4.27 -10.95
C ALA A 53 8.08 -3.50 -9.63
N PHE A 54 8.53 -4.16 -8.56
CA PHE A 54 8.67 -3.56 -7.24
C PHE A 54 10.15 -3.24 -6.97
N SER A 55 10.45 -1.96 -6.76
CA SER A 55 11.77 -1.55 -6.27
C SER A 55 11.92 -1.90 -4.78
N SER A 56 13.16 -1.98 -4.30
CA SER A 56 13.45 -2.16 -2.87
C SER A 56 12.78 -1.08 -2.02
N GLU A 57 12.81 0.17 -2.48
CA GLU A 57 12.16 1.31 -1.81
C GLU A 57 10.64 1.12 -1.72
N ALA A 58 9.98 0.65 -2.80
CA ALA A 58 8.56 0.37 -2.77
C ALA A 58 8.21 -0.77 -1.81
N ILE A 59 9.06 -1.81 -1.73
CA ILE A 59 8.87 -2.92 -0.79
C ILE A 59 9.03 -2.45 0.66
N GLU A 60 10.01 -1.60 0.93
CA GLU A 60 10.27 -1.04 2.26
C GLU A 60 9.11 -0.14 2.70
N ALA A 61 8.67 0.79 1.85
CA ALA A 61 7.50 1.62 2.12
C ALA A 61 6.23 0.79 2.39
N LEU A 62 6.00 -0.29 1.65
CA LEU A 62 4.87 -1.20 1.90
C LEU A 62 4.96 -1.94 3.23
N ARG A 63 6.18 -2.21 3.71
CA ARG A 63 6.40 -2.80 5.05
C ARG A 63 6.08 -1.78 6.13
N GLU A 64 6.64 -0.58 6.04
CA GLU A 64 6.38 0.51 6.98
C GLU A 64 4.88 0.81 7.09
N LEU A 65 4.18 0.91 5.95
CA LEU A 65 2.73 1.12 5.92
C LEU A 65 1.96 -0.02 6.60
N SER A 66 2.42 -1.25 6.41
CA SER A 66 1.80 -2.41 7.07
C SER A 66 2.05 -2.44 8.58
N GLU A 67 3.17 -1.90 9.04
CA GLU A 67 3.47 -1.77 10.48
C GLU A 67 2.64 -0.65 11.09
N LEU A 68 2.59 0.52 10.44
CA LEU A 68 1.78 1.66 10.86
C LEU A 68 0.31 1.28 11.07
N LEU A 69 -0.30 0.57 10.11
CA LEU A 69 -1.68 0.09 10.19
C LEU A 69 -1.91 -0.97 11.29
N ARG A 70 -0.83 -1.67 11.69
CA ARG A 70 -0.87 -2.68 12.76
C ARG A 70 -0.75 -2.01 14.13
N GLU A 71 0.12 -1.01 14.27
CA GLU A 71 0.34 -0.26 15.52
C GLU A 71 -0.83 0.66 15.87
N THR A 72 -1.60 1.10 14.88
CA THR A 72 -2.80 1.93 15.07
C THR A 72 -4.09 1.12 15.24
N GLY A 73 -4.01 -0.22 15.29
CA GLY A 73 -5.11 -1.10 15.71
C GLY A 73 -5.16 -1.26 17.24
N PRO A 74 -6.34 -1.56 17.82
CA PRO A 74 -6.53 -1.73 19.27
C PRO A 74 -5.73 -2.90 19.86
#